data_AF-A0A955TKV7-F1
#
_entry.id   AF-A0A955TKV7-F1
#
_cell.length_a   1.000
_cell.length_b   1.000
_cell.length_c   1.000
_cell.angle_alpha   90.00
_cell.angle_beta   90.00
_cell.angle_gamma   90.00
#
_symmetry.space_group_name_H-M   'P 1'
#
loop_
_entity.id
_entity.type
_entity.pdbx_description
1 polymer ?
#
loop_
_entity_poly.entity_id
_entity_poly.type
_entity_poly.pdbx_seq_one_letter_code
_entity_poly.pdbx_strand_id
1 'polypeptide(L)'
;MSRSIAIFALGIIAFGVCTQVLLKDFPIDKAVQFAKQDLRPSSEITADSEETVVPLERLGGVWVARVEFNDLHSAQLIVDTGATFTTISEDLAFDAGIGHAPGKSGIQLFTAGGNVQAEMALAKKIRVGNAGRKNVQVVIHTIPNLPEGIDGLLGLSFFDRFLVHLDQSAQQLHLTPKR
;
A
#
# COMPACT_ATOMS: atom_id res chain seq x y z
N MET A 1 1.42 -33.73 -29.25
CA MET A 1 0.27 -33.37 -28.39
C MET A 1 0.78 -32.43 -27.31
N SER A 2 0.37 -31.16 -27.37
CA SER A 2 0.76 -30.08 -26.46
C SER A 2 -0.02 -30.15 -25.15
N ARG A 3 0.65 -29.99 -23.99
CA ARG A 3 0.00 -29.63 -22.71
C ARG A 3 0.88 -28.70 -21.87
N SER A 4 0.59 -27.42 -22.05
CA SER A 4 0.33 -26.38 -21.04
C SER A 4 1.14 -26.35 -19.73
N ILE A 5 1.88 -25.25 -19.61
CA ILE A 5 2.47 -24.64 -18.42
C ILE A 5 1.37 -24.27 -17.42
N ALA A 6 1.49 -24.70 -16.17
CA ALA A 6 0.71 -24.20 -15.04
C ALA A 6 1.67 -23.51 -14.07
N ILE A 7 1.47 -22.20 -13.90
CA ILE A 7 2.24 -21.32 -13.03
C ILE A 7 1.83 -21.60 -11.58
N PHE A 8 2.81 -21.96 -10.75
CA PHE A 8 2.69 -21.98 -9.29
C PHE A 8 2.92 -20.58 -8.74
N ALA A 9 1.97 -20.05 -7.97
CA ALA A 9 2.25 -19.09 -6.91
C ALA A 9 1.21 -19.31 -5.80
N LEU A 10 1.64 -20.01 -4.74
CA LEU A 10 0.87 -20.31 -3.53
C LEU A 10 1.67 -19.82 -2.31
N GLY A 11 0.98 -19.24 -1.33
CA GLY A 11 1.42 -19.06 0.06
C GLY A 11 1.06 -17.66 0.57
N ILE A 12 -0.12 -17.37 1.14
CA ILE A 12 -0.75 -17.87 2.38
C ILE A 12 0.16 -17.75 3.62
N ILE A 13 -0.13 -16.75 4.46
CA ILE A 13 -0.17 -16.96 5.92
C ILE A 13 -1.56 -16.52 6.41
N ALA A 14 -2.45 -17.50 6.50
CA ALA A 14 -3.63 -17.47 7.36
C ALA A 14 -3.98 -18.93 7.65
N PHE A 15 -3.29 -19.53 8.62
CA PHE A 15 -3.55 -20.92 8.99
C PHE A 15 -4.52 -20.94 10.17
N GLY A 16 -5.75 -21.41 9.91
CA GLY A 16 -6.74 -21.64 10.97
C GLY A 16 -8.19 -21.59 10.49
N VAL A 17 -8.57 -22.51 9.59
CA VAL A 17 -9.98 -22.84 9.24
C VAL A 17 -10.77 -21.73 8.52
N CYS A 18 -10.42 -21.43 7.28
CA CYS A 18 -11.40 -20.89 6.32
C CYS A 18 -11.00 -21.15 4.86
N THR A 19 -10.44 -22.31 4.56
CA THR A 19 -9.88 -22.59 3.22
C THR A 19 -10.91 -22.99 2.16
N GLN A 20 -12.23 -22.95 2.42
CA GLN A 20 -13.21 -23.32 1.39
C GLN A 20 -14.42 -22.40 1.20
N VAL A 21 -14.55 -21.29 1.95
CA VAL A 21 -15.76 -20.44 1.83
C VAL A 21 -15.46 -19.04 1.30
N LEU A 22 -14.22 -18.54 1.38
CA LEU A 22 -13.97 -17.11 1.09
C LEU A 22 -13.65 -16.73 -0.36
N LEU A 23 -13.42 -17.68 -1.27
CA LEU A 23 -13.05 -17.40 -2.67
C LEU A 23 -14.12 -17.74 -3.71
N LYS A 24 -15.22 -18.41 -3.33
CA LYS A 24 -16.28 -18.77 -4.29
C LYS A 24 -17.25 -17.63 -4.58
N ASP A 25 -17.44 -16.73 -3.62
CA ASP A 25 -18.47 -15.70 -3.68
C ASP A 25 -17.91 -14.30 -3.96
N PHE A 26 -16.61 -14.16 -4.30
CA PHE A 26 -16.10 -12.88 -4.78
C PHE A 26 -16.38 -12.77 -6.29
N PRO A 27 -17.34 -11.95 -6.71
CA PRO A 27 -17.74 -11.86 -8.10
C PRO A 27 -16.59 -11.18 -8.88
N ILE A 28 -15.94 -11.94 -9.76
CA ILE A 28 -14.77 -11.49 -10.54
C ILE A 28 -15.12 -10.23 -11.34
N ASP A 29 -16.37 -10.08 -11.77
CA ASP A 29 -16.91 -8.88 -12.40
C ASP A 29 -16.80 -7.62 -11.53
N LYS A 30 -17.00 -7.72 -10.21
CA LYS A 30 -16.74 -6.59 -9.30
C LYS A 30 -15.25 -6.31 -9.18
N ALA A 31 -14.41 -7.33 -9.03
CA ALA A 31 -12.96 -7.16 -9.01
C ALA A 31 -12.44 -6.46 -10.28
N VAL A 32 -12.99 -6.82 -11.44
CA VAL A 32 -12.67 -6.23 -12.75
C VAL A 32 -13.20 -4.79 -12.88
N GLN A 33 -14.36 -4.46 -12.31
CA GLN A 33 -14.85 -3.08 -12.27
C GLN A 33 -14.00 -2.18 -11.34
N PHE A 34 -13.59 -2.69 -10.18
CA PHE A 34 -12.64 -2.00 -9.29
C PHE A 34 -11.31 -1.73 -10.01
N ALA A 35 -10.72 -2.75 -10.63
CA ALA A 35 -9.51 -2.60 -11.40
C ALA A 35 -9.65 -1.59 -12.56
N LYS A 36 -10.83 -1.51 -13.20
CA LYS A 36 -11.11 -0.52 -14.26
C LYS A 36 -11.24 0.91 -13.74
N GLN A 37 -11.69 1.12 -12.51
CA GLN A 37 -11.76 2.44 -11.89
C GLN A 37 -10.37 2.99 -11.53
N ASP A 38 -9.40 2.09 -11.31
CA ASP A 38 -7.99 2.39 -11.03
C ASP A 38 -7.14 2.66 -12.28
N LEU A 39 -7.67 2.46 -13.50
CA LEU A 39 -6.95 2.69 -14.78
C LEU A 39 -6.79 4.18 -15.16
N ARG A 40 -6.68 5.10 -14.19
CA ARG A 40 -6.10 6.41 -14.48
C ARG A 40 -4.60 6.21 -14.77
N PRO A 41 -4.02 6.96 -15.72
CA PRO A 41 -2.63 6.75 -16.11
C PRO A 41 -1.72 6.75 -14.88
N SER A 42 -0.97 5.67 -14.80
CA SER A 42 0.01 5.29 -13.80
C SER A 42 0.72 6.47 -13.13
N SER A 43 0.63 6.51 -11.81
CA SER A 43 1.45 7.37 -10.97
C SER A 43 2.92 7.23 -11.34
N GLU A 44 3.54 8.37 -11.63
CA GLU A 44 4.89 8.43 -12.17
C GLU A 44 5.91 8.20 -11.05
N ILE A 45 6.94 7.43 -11.39
CA ILE A 45 8.18 7.40 -10.61
C ILE A 45 8.80 8.80 -10.71
N THR A 46 9.28 9.37 -9.60
CA THR A 46 9.94 10.67 -9.65
C THR A 46 11.21 10.57 -10.51
N ALA A 47 11.58 11.63 -11.24
CA ALA A 47 12.74 11.61 -12.14
C ALA A 47 14.08 11.32 -11.42
N ASP A 48 14.12 11.61 -10.12
CA ASP A 48 15.21 11.35 -9.19
C ASP A 48 15.05 10.04 -8.40
N SER A 49 14.06 9.21 -8.71
CA SER A 49 13.87 7.95 -8.00
C SER A 49 14.94 6.95 -8.40
N GLU A 50 15.64 6.43 -7.41
CA GLU A 50 16.71 5.47 -7.59
C GLU A 50 16.43 4.16 -6.85
N GLU A 51 17.24 3.15 -7.16
CA GLU A 51 17.29 1.96 -6.33
C GLU A 51 17.78 2.33 -4.92
N THR A 52 17.12 1.80 -3.90
CA THR A 52 17.42 2.14 -2.53
C THR A 52 17.23 0.95 -1.60
N VAL A 53 18.07 0.91 -0.55
CA VAL A 53 17.96 -0.02 0.56
C VAL A 53 17.59 0.79 1.79
N VAL A 54 16.42 0.51 2.34
CA VAL A 54 15.82 1.26 3.44
C VAL A 54 15.89 0.38 4.69
N PRO A 55 16.51 0.85 5.79
CA PRO A 55 16.48 0.12 7.04
C PRO A 55 15.05 0.11 7.59
N LEU A 56 14.64 -1.01 8.17
CA LEU A 56 13.33 -1.21 8.76
C LEU A 56 13.42 -1.36 10.27
N GLU A 57 12.47 -0.77 10.96
CA GLU A 57 12.26 -1.01 12.39
C GLU A 57 11.25 -2.14 12.58
N ARG A 58 11.44 -2.92 13.66
CA ARG A 58 10.49 -3.97 14.04
C ARG A 58 9.74 -3.58 15.30
N LEU A 59 8.49 -3.15 15.14
CA LEU A 59 7.62 -2.70 16.22
C LEU A 59 6.39 -3.59 16.30
N GLY A 60 6.08 -4.16 17.46
CA GLY A 60 4.88 -5.01 17.62
C GLY A 60 4.80 -6.23 16.69
N GLY A 61 5.93 -6.67 16.11
CA GLY A 61 5.98 -7.77 15.15
C GLY A 61 5.81 -7.39 13.68
N VAL A 62 5.53 -6.11 13.37
CA VAL A 62 5.43 -5.57 12.01
C VAL A 62 6.72 -4.84 11.61
N TRP A 63 6.93 -4.73 10.30
CA TRP A 63 8.05 -3.98 9.71
C TRP A 63 7.62 -2.56 9.39
N VAL A 64 8.38 -1.59 9.87
CA VAL A 64 8.06 -0.17 9.79
C VAL A 64 9.14 0.55 9.02
N ALA A 65 8.73 1.39 8.07
CA ALA A 65 9.60 2.25 7.30
C ALA A 65 9.26 3.72 7.57
N ARG A 66 10.30 4.55 7.62
CA ARG A 66 10.14 6.01 7.57
C ARG A 66 9.75 6.42 6.14
N VAL A 67 8.67 7.16 6.03
CA VAL A 67 8.10 7.62 4.77
C VAL A 67 7.93 9.13 4.81
N GLU A 68 8.30 9.80 3.73
CA GLU A 68 8.11 11.24 3.58
C GLU A 68 6.94 11.54 2.64
N PHE A 69 6.11 12.49 3.05
CA PHE A 69 4.95 12.94 2.30
C PHE A 69 5.10 14.41 1.92
N ASN A 70 4.86 14.68 0.63
CA ASN A 70 4.85 16.01 0.02
C ASN A 70 6.09 16.88 0.29
N ASP A 71 7.23 16.27 0.65
CA ASP A 71 8.43 16.98 1.12
C ASP A 71 8.14 17.91 2.34
N LEU A 72 7.08 17.62 3.11
CA LEU A 72 6.60 18.43 4.25
C LEU A 72 6.69 17.68 5.58
N HIS A 73 6.34 16.39 5.59
CA HIS A 73 6.24 15.62 6.84
C HIS A 73 6.84 14.22 6.68
N SER A 74 7.43 13.69 7.74
CA SER A 74 7.91 12.31 7.83
C SER A 74 7.05 11.53 8.80
N ALA A 75 6.71 10.30 8.45
CA ALA A 75 5.85 9.42 9.23
C ALA A 75 6.39 7.99 9.27
N GLN A 76 5.93 7.20 10.23
CA GLN A 76 6.27 5.79 10.37
C GLN A 76 5.12 4.94 9.87
N LEU A 77 5.33 4.22 8.76
CA LEU A 77 4.30 3.38 8.15
C LEU A 77 4.71 1.92 8.17
N ILE A 78 3.73 1.05 8.41
CA ILE A 78 3.91 -0.40 8.26
C ILE A 78 4.07 -0.72 6.78
N VAL A 79 5.06 -1.53 6.44
CA VAL A 79 5.23 -2.08 5.09
C VAL A 79 4.17 -3.16 4.86
N ASP A 80 3.16 -2.86 4.05
CA ASP A 80 2.03 -3.77 3.77
C ASP A 80 1.82 -3.96 2.26
N THR A 81 2.48 -4.97 1.69
CA THR A 81 2.28 -5.35 0.28
C THR A 81 0.91 -5.98 0.00
N GLY A 82 0.12 -6.28 1.03
CA GLY A 82 -1.25 -6.81 0.91
C GLY A 82 -2.32 -5.71 0.83
N ALA A 83 -1.98 -4.47 1.20
CA ALA A 83 -2.89 -3.33 1.10
C ALA A 83 -2.92 -2.75 -0.32
N THR A 84 -4.10 -2.66 -0.94
CA THR A 84 -4.26 -2.02 -2.27
C THR A 84 -3.82 -0.56 -2.26
N PHE A 85 -4.20 0.19 -1.23
CA PHE A 85 -3.88 1.61 -1.08
C PHE A 85 -2.99 1.85 0.13
N THR A 86 -2.10 2.84 0.01
CA THR A 86 -1.39 3.43 1.15
C THR A 86 -2.44 4.11 2.01
N THR A 87 -2.50 3.75 3.28
CA THR A 87 -3.47 4.27 4.25
C THR A 87 -2.73 5.16 5.24
N ILE A 88 -3.26 6.35 5.48
CA ILE A 88 -2.69 7.34 6.41
C ILE A 88 -3.76 7.81 7.40
N SER A 89 -3.35 8.17 8.62
CA SER A 89 -4.23 8.79 9.60
C SER A 89 -4.70 10.19 9.17
N GLU A 90 -5.77 10.69 9.79
CA GLU A 90 -6.24 12.06 9.59
C GLU A 90 -5.18 13.10 10.01
N ASP A 91 -4.49 12.86 11.13
CA ASP A 91 -3.42 13.73 11.63
C ASP A 91 -2.25 13.80 10.63
N LEU A 92 -1.81 12.65 10.10
CA LEU A 92 -0.76 12.63 9.07
C LEU A 92 -1.22 13.33 7.80
N ALA A 93 -2.47 13.14 7.37
CA ALA A 93 -2.99 13.83 6.20
C ALA A 93 -2.95 15.36 6.39
N PHE A 94 -3.34 15.84 7.58
CA PHE A 94 -3.26 17.25 7.95
C PHE A 94 -1.81 17.77 7.92
N ASP A 95 -0.90 17.11 8.63
CA ASP A 95 0.50 17.52 8.75
C ASP A 95 1.26 17.48 7.41
N ALA A 96 0.91 16.53 6.54
CA ALA A 96 1.47 16.41 5.19
C ALA A 96 0.81 17.34 4.16
N GLY A 97 -0.20 18.14 4.54
CA GLY A 97 -0.93 19.01 3.61
C GLY A 97 -1.70 18.24 2.53
N ILE A 98 -2.18 17.03 2.85
CA ILE A 98 -2.98 16.17 1.98
C ILE A 98 -4.45 16.42 2.29
N GLY A 99 -5.10 17.23 1.46
CA GLY A 99 -6.53 17.50 1.57
C GLY A 99 -7.39 16.40 0.97
N HIS A 100 -8.63 16.30 1.47
CA HIS A 100 -9.69 15.51 0.87
C HIS A 100 -9.92 15.93 -0.59
N ALA A 101 -10.12 14.97 -1.49
CA ALA A 101 -10.44 15.29 -2.87
C ALA A 101 -11.86 15.89 -2.95
N PRO A 102 -12.04 17.14 -3.44
CA PRO A 102 -13.35 17.77 -3.51
C PRO A 102 -14.34 16.93 -4.32
N GLY A 103 -15.52 16.66 -3.76
CA GLY A 103 -16.61 15.95 -4.45
C GLY A 103 -16.42 14.43 -4.60
N LYS A 104 -15.41 13.82 -3.97
CA LYS A 104 -15.33 12.36 -3.88
C LYS A 104 -16.09 11.86 -2.65
N SER A 105 -17.21 11.21 -2.88
CA SER A 105 -17.90 10.39 -1.89
C SER A 105 -16.96 9.31 -1.37
N GLY A 106 -16.93 9.07 -0.05
CA GLY A 106 -16.13 8.02 0.57
C GLY A 106 -16.22 6.69 -0.18
N ILE A 107 -15.09 6.01 -0.32
CA ILE A 107 -15.01 4.70 -0.96
C ILE A 107 -15.28 3.61 0.08
N GLN A 108 -15.90 2.52 -0.37
CA GLN A 108 -15.99 1.31 0.43
C GLN A 108 -14.74 0.47 0.16
N LEU A 109 -13.92 0.27 1.19
CA LEU A 109 -12.79 -0.64 1.17
C LEU A 109 -13.18 -1.97 1.79
N PHE A 110 -12.72 -3.05 1.17
CA PHE A 110 -12.85 -4.41 1.67
C PHE A 110 -11.50 -4.80 2.29
N THR A 111 -11.47 -4.94 3.61
CA THR A 111 -10.25 -5.26 4.37
C THR A 111 -10.40 -6.61 5.05
N ALA A 112 -9.30 -7.14 5.59
CA ALA A 112 -9.35 -8.34 6.42
C ALA A 112 -10.21 -8.16 7.69
N GLY A 113 -10.37 -6.92 8.16
CA GLY A 113 -11.23 -6.56 9.30
C GLY A 113 -12.69 -6.29 8.92
N GLY A 114 -13.06 -6.43 7.65
CA GLY A 114 -14.40 -6.13 7.13
C GLY A 114 -14.45 -4.88 6.24
N ASN A 115 -15.66 -4.39 6.01
CA ASN A 115 -15.92 -3.27 5.11
C ASN A 115 -15.74 -1.95 5.87
N VAL A 116 -14.86 -1.08 5.38
CA VAL A 116 -14.65 0.27 5.96
C VAL A 116 -15.00 1.34 4.93
N GLN A 117 -15.67 2.40 5.38
CA GLN A 117 -15.88 3.59 4.58
C GLN A 117 -14.70 4.52 4.83
N ALA A 118 -14.03 4.93 3.76
CA ALA A 118 -12.83 5.74 3.88
C ALA A 118 -12.76 6.81 2.79
N GLU A 119 -11.96 7.84 3.03
CA GLU A 119 -11.83 8.94 2.09
C GLU A 119 -10.59 8.78 1.22
N MET A 120 -10.75 8.96 -0.09
CA MET A 120 -9.61 8.96 -1.02
C MET A 120 -9.03 10.35 -1.19
N ALA A 121 -7.71 10.45 -1.08
CA ALA A 121 -6.94 11.64 -1.35
C ALA A 121 -5.77 11.34 -2.30
N LEU A 122 -5.06 12.40 -2.69
CA LEU A 122 -3.89 12.31 -3.57
C LEU A 122 -2.70 12.95 -2.89
N ALA A 123 -1.70 12.16 -2.52
CA ALA A 123 -0.41 12.66 -2.10
C ALA A 123 0.35 13.16 -3.35
N LYS A 124 0.83 14.40 -3.33
CA LYS A 124 1.62 14.98 -4.43
C LYS A 124 2.91 14.20 -4.61
N LYS A 125 3.54 13.82 -3.50
CA LYS A 125 4.77 13.02 -3.49
C LYS A 125 4.79 12.10 -2.26
N ILE A 126 5.23 10.86 -2.46
CA ILE A 126 5.62 9.95 -1.38
C ILE A 126 7.04 9.49 -1.66
N ARG A 127 7.90 9.49 -0.64
CA ARG A 127 9.30 9.06 -0.76
C ARG A 127 9.69 8.13 0.39
N VAL A 128 10.40 7.05 0.05
CA VAL A 128 10.97 6.08 0.98
C VAL A 128 12.43 5.89 0.61
N GLY A 129 13.35 6.39 1.43
CA GLY A 129 14.77 6.49 1.01
C GLY A 129 14.90 7.33 -0.28
N ASN A 130 15.53 6.77 -1.31
CA ASN A 130 15.61 7.40 -2.64
C ASN A 130 14.50 6.97 -3.61
N ALA A 131 13.57 6.11 -3.17
CA ALA A 131 12.44 5.68 -3.99
C ALA A 131 11.30 6.70 -3.87
N GLY A 132 11.00 7.41 -4.97
CA GLY A 132 10.01 8.48 -5.00
C GLY A 132 8.88 8.22 -5.98
N ARG A 133 7.66 8.58 -5.59
CA ARG A 133 6.45 8.54 -6.43
C ARG A 133 5.71 9.86 -6.37
N LYS A 134 5.13 10.28 -7.50
CA LYS A 134 4.23 11.43 -7.57
C LYS A 134 2.79 10.99 -7.75
N ASN A 135 1.87 11.85 -7.31
CA ASN A 135 0.43 11.68 -7.50
C ASN A 135 -0.05 10.30 -7.01
N VAL A 136 0.33 9.93 -5.79
CA VAL A 136 -0.01 8.63 -5.21
C VAL A 136 -1.39 8.70 -4.56
N GLN A 137 -2.27 7.78 -4.94
CA GLN A 137 -3.57 7.64 -4.28
C GLN A 137 -3.37 7.12 -2.86
N VAL A 138 -3.98 7.79 -1.90
CA VAL A 138 -3.97 7.39 -0.49
C VAL A 138 -5.38 7.33 0.05
N VAL A 139 -5.56 6.51 1.07
CA VAL A 139 -6.78 6.42 1.87
C VAL A 139 -6.52 7.14 3.19
N ILE A 140 -7.40 8.06 3.57
CA ILE A 140 -7.40 8.68 4.88
C ILE A 140 -8.34 7.87 5.77
N HIS A 141 -7.79 7.18 6.76
CA HIS A 141 -8.54 6.36 7.72
C HIS A 141 -7.71 6.03 8.96
N THR A 142 -8.30 6.20 10.13
CA THR A 142 -7.69 5.79 11.40
C THR A 142 -7.85 4.28 11.61
N ILE A 143 -6.74 3.55 11.54
CA ILE A 143 -6.73 2.10 11.77
C ILE A 143 -6.68 1.85 13.28
N PRO A 144 -7.65 1.12 13.85
CA PRO A 144 -7.68 0.83 15.28
C PRO A 144 -6.54 -0.12 15.67
N ASN A 145 -6.01 0.05 16.88
CA ASN A 145 -5.01 -0.83 17.49
C ASN A 145 -3.66 -0.91 16.74
N LEU A 146 -3.28 0.13 15.98
CA LEU A 146 -1.91 0.27 15.54
C LEU A 146 -0.97 0.48 16.74
N PRO A 147 0.29 0.01 16.68
CA PRO A 147 1.30 0.36 17.67
C PRO A 147 1.43 1.89 17.81
N GLU A 148 1.76 2.37 19.01
CA GLU A 148 1.98 3.79 19.25
C GLU A 148 3.09 4.33 18.33
N GLY A 149 2.87 5.52 17.76
CA GLY A 149 3.80 6.17 16.83
C GLY A 149 3.78 5.62 15.40
N ILE A 150 2.79 4.80 15.03
CA ILE A 150 2.58 4.34 13.65
C ILE A 150 1.41 5.09 13.02
N ASP A 151 1.68 5.70 11.87
CA ASP A 151 0.77 6.64 11.21
C ASP A 151 -0.04 6.01 10.07
N GLY A 152 0.23 4.74 9.74
CA GLY A 152 -0.55 4.01 8.74
C GLY A 152 0.16 2.84 8.06
N LEU A 153 -0.28 2.53 6.84
CA LEU A 153 0.19 1.42 6.02
C LEU A 153 0.75 1.95 4.68
N LEU A 154 1.94 1.52 4.32
CA LEU A 154 2.53 1.74 2.99
C LEU A 154 2.09 0.60 2.08
N GLY A 155 1.27 0.91 1.07
CA GLY A 155 0.57 -0.09 0.26
C GLY A 155 0.95 -0.12 -1.23
N LEU A 156 0.24 -0.93 -2.01
CA LEU A 156 0.48 -1.17 -3.43
C LEU A 156 0.35 0.09 -4.30
N SER A 157 -0.52 1.04 -3.94
CA SER A 157 -0.54 2.38 -4.59
C SER A 157 0.83 3.08 -4.64
N PHE A 158 1.73 2.78 -3.70
CA PHE A 158 3.14 3.20 -3.73
C PHE A 158 4.06 2.11 -4.30
N PHE A 159 3.85 0.83 -3.98
CA PHE A 159 4.76 -0.25 -4.38
C PHE A 159 4.61 -0.75 -5.83
N ASP A 160 3.49 -0.49 -6.50
CA ASP A 160 3.19 -1.04 -7.83
C ASP A 160 4.22 -0.67 -8.91
N ARG A 161 5.00 0.39 -8.70
CA ARG A 161 6.09 0.84 -9.58
C ARG A 161 7.50 0.44 -9.13
N PHE A 162 7.63 -0.40 -8.10
CA PHE A 162 8.91 -0.92 -7.64
C PHE A 162 8.93 -2.46 -7.69
N LEU A 163 10.10 -3.02 -7.97
CA LEU A 163 10.43 -4.35 -7.49
C LEU A 163 10.71 -4.21 -6.00
N VAL A 164 10.01 -5.00 -5.19
CA VAL A 164 10.06 -4.93 -3.73
C VAL A 164 10.69 -6.21 -3.20
N HIS A 165 11.75 -6.09 -2.42
CA HIS A 165 12.38 -7.21 -1.72
C HIS A 165 12.56 -6.87 -0.24
N LEU A 166 11.92 -7.68 0.62
CA LEU A 166 11.98 -7.55 2.07
C LEU A 166 12.98 -8.57 2.63
N ASP A 167 14.18 -8.10 3.00
CA ASP A 167 15.16 -8.90 3.72
C ASP A 167 14.91 -8.78 5.23
N GLN A 168 14.20 -9.76 5.77
CA GLN A 168 13.87 -9.80 7.19
C GLN A 168 15.08 -10.06 8.09
N SER A 169 16.11 -10.74 7.56
CA SER A 169 17.31 -11.06 8.32
C SER A 169 18.20 -9.84 8.50
N ALA A 170 18.33 -9.04 7.43
CA ALA A 170 19.06 -7.79 7.44
C ALA A 170 18.22 -6.59 7.92
N GLN A 171 16.91 -6.78 8.11
CA GLN A 171 15.94 -5.73 8.44
C GLN A 171 15.93 -4.61 7.39
N GLN A 172 15.83 -4.99 6.12
CA GLN A 172 15.96 -4.08 4.99
C GLN A 172 14.82 -4.23 4.00
N LEU A 173 14.35 -3.10 3.48
CA LEU A 173 13.47 -3.01 2.33
C LEU A 173 14.27 -2.51 1.12
N HIS A 174 14.37 -3.34 0.10
CA HIS A 174 15.01 -3.02 -1.16
C HIS A 174 13.92 -2.62 -2.16
N LEU A 175 14.07 -1.42 -2.75
CA LEU A 175 13.14 -0.86 -3.72
C LEU A 175 13.89 -0.52 -5.00
N THR A 176 13.55 -1.20 -6.09
CA THR A 176 14.13 -0.94 -7.42
C THR A 176 13.04 -0.41 -8.35
N PRO A 177 13.15 0.82 -8.90
CA PRO A 177 12.18 1.36 -9.85
C PRO A 177 11.92 0.46 -11.08
N LYS A 178 10.65 0.22 -11.41
CA LYS A 178 10.24 -0.45 -12.66
C LYS A 178 10.30 0.56 -13.80
N ARG A 179 11.27 0.39 -14.71
CA ARG A 179 11.39 1.18 -15.94
C ARG A 179 10.34 0.78 -16.97
#